data_AF-A0AAN5UGM1-F1
#
_entry.id   AF-A0AAN5UGM1-F1
#
_cell.length_a   1.000
_cell.length_b   1.000
_cell.length_c   1.000
_cell.angle_alpha   90.00
_cell.angle_beta   90.00
_cell.angle_gamma   90.00
#
_symmetry.space_group_name_H-M   'P 1'
#
loop_
_entity.id
_entity.type
_entity.pdbx_description
1 polymer ?
#
loop_
_entity_poly.entity_id
_entity_poly.type
_entity_poly.pdbx_seq_one_letter_code
_entity_poly.pdbx_strand_id
1 'polypeptide(L)'
;MVNLTKNGVEFYWSRNGSRGGGIGENIVTAIGVFKVNVKAEINITPSMRTFSLISSLDPDFQASVSLSGFEKIYYNYGDSYKDIQDELQALLDANNRYKWDSAHEMGHKVLDEYGEGSSPDYSWTHKGTSTLMQKTIPGNVMPAQGEIDVMKYGKYRPDMYTRLVAADEDVQGLIWLSRIKFDD
;
A
#
# COMPACT_ATOMS: atom_id res chain seq x y z
N MET A 1 -8.10 -8.88 -10.98
CA MET A 1 -7.98 -7.56 -10.31
C MET A 1 -8.51 -7.59 -8.89
N VAL A 2 -9.81 -7.81 -8.64
CA VAL A 2 -10.39 -7.83 -7.27
C VAL A 2 -9.60 -8.68 -6.26
N ASN A 3 -9.28 -9.93 -6.59
CA ASN A 3 -8.47 -10.79 -5.71
C ASN A 3 -7.03 -10.26 -5.52
N LEU A 4 -6.46 -9.60 -6.53
CA LEU A 4 -5.13 -8.99 -6.41
C LEU A 4 -5.17 -7.78 -5.48
N THR A 5 -6.21 -6.94 -5.58
CA THR A 5 -6.43 -5.80 -4.67
C THR A 5 -6.52 -6.29 -3.23
N LYS A 6 -7.38 -7.28 -2.98
CA LYS A 6 -7.53 -7.94 -1.68
C LYS A 6 -6.18 -8.46 -1.18
N ASN A 7 -5.52 -9.30 -1.97
CA ASN A 7 -4.25 -9.91 -1.58
C ASN A 7 -3.17 -8.86 -1.31
N GLY A 8 -3.11 -7.77 -2.08
CA GLY A 8 -2.17 -6.69 -1.85
C GLY A 8 -2.40 -6.00 -0.51
N VAL A 9 -3.64 -5.62 -0.23
CA VAL A 9 -4.03 -5.01 1.06
C VAL A 9 -3.71 -5.95 2.22
N GLU A 10 -4.20 -7.19 2.17
CA GLU A 10 -3.98 -8.17 3.25
C GLU A 10 -2.48 -8.45 3.47
N PHE A 11 -1.69 -8.56 2.40
CA PHE A 11 -0.26 -8.85 2.50
C PHE A 11 0.56 -7.69 3.05
N TYR A 12 0.35 -6.47 2.55
CA TYR A 12 1.17 -5.31 2.91
C TYR A 12 0.76 -4.67 4.23
N TRP A 13 -0.49 -4.84 4.68
CA TRP A 13 -0.99 -4.26 5.93
C TRP A 13 -1.04 -5.24 7.11
N SER A 14 -0.75 -6.53 6.88
CA SER A 14 -0.57 -7.49 7.98
C SER A 14 0.82 -7.39 8.60
N ARG A 15 0.86 -7.43 9.93
CA ARG A 15 2.07 -7.40 10.77
C ARG A 15 1.98 -8.52 11.80
N ASN A 16 2.38 -9.72 11.38
CA ASN A 16 2.14 -10.98 12.09
C ASN A 16 3.37 -11.91 12.15
N GLY A 17 4.53 -11.43 11.67
CA GLY A 17 5.79 -12.18 11.63
C GLY A 17 5.80 -13.38 10.67
N SER A 18 4.83 -13.46 9.74
CA SER A 18 4.77 -14.58 8.78
C SER A 18 5.76 -14.46 7.62
N ARG A 19 6.31 -13.26 7.38
CA ARG A 19 7.26 -13.01 6.29
C ARG A 19 8.68 -13.14 6.81
N GLY A 20 9.55 -13.75 6.00
CA GLY A 20 10.96 -13.92 6.35
C GLY A 20 11.74 -12.60 6.37
N GLY A 21 12.90 -12.61 7.04
CA GLY A 21 13.85 -11.49 7.00
C GLY A 21 13.51 -10.30 7.89
N GLY A 22 12.64 -10.48 8.89
CA GLY A 22 12.23 -9.40 9.80
C GLY A 22 11.28 -8.39 9.16
N ILE A 23 10.46 -8.83 8.20
CA ILE A 23 9.51 -7.98 7.48
C ILE A 23 8.10 -8.25 7.99
N GLY A 24 7.33 -7.20 8.28
CA GLY A 24 5.98 -7.33 8.84
C GLY A 24 5.99 -8.06 10.17
N GLU A 25 6.99 -7.78 11.00
CA GLU A 25 7.07 -8.28 12.37
C GLU A 25 5.90 -7.77 13.22
N ASN A 26 5.70 -8.39 14.38
CA ASN A 26 4.59 -8.06 15.27
C ASN A 26 4.65 -6.60 15.73
N ILE A 27 3.49 -6.00 16.01
CA ILE A 27 3.43 -4.65 16.60
C ILE A 27 3.78 -4.76 18.08
N VAL A 28 4.82 -4.04 18.51
CA VAL A 28 5.25 -3.97 19.90
C VAL A 28 4.71 -2.68 20.53
N THR A 29 3.97 -2.81 21.62
CA THR A 29 3.45 -1.68 22.39
C THR A 29 3.87 -1.78 23.85
N ALA A 30 3.59 -0.75 24.65
CA ALA A 30 3.89 -0.75 26.08
C ALA A 30 3.16 -1.87 26.87
N ILE A 31 2.06 -2.40 26.32
CA ILE A 31 1.22 -3.41 26.99
C ILE A 31 1.38 -4.82 26.41
N GLY A 32 2.18 -4.99 25.34
CA GLY A 32 2.44 -6.31 24.79
C GLY A 32 2.82 -6.33 23.32
N VAL A 33 2.88 -7.54 22.79
CA VAL A 33 3.22 -7.83 21.38
C VAL A 33 1.99 -8.39 20.69
N PHE A 34 1.57 -7.74 19.60
CA PHE A 34 0.33 -8.05 18.90
C PHE A 34 0.60 -8.52 17.48
N LYS A 35 -0.08 -9.61 17.09
CA LYS A 35 -0.12 -10.08 15.71
C LYS A 35 -1.35 -9.50 15.03
N VAL A 36 -1.13 -8.79 13.93
CA VAL A 36 -2.18 -8.18 13.14
C VAL A 36 -2.31 -8.92 11.81
N ASN A 37 -3.48 -9.50 11.58
CA ASN A 37 -3.87 -10.09 10.30
C ASN A 37 -4.96 -9.22 9.70
N VAL A 38 -4.69 -8.63 8.54
CA VAL A 38 -5.68 -7.86 7.79
C VAL A 38 -6.44 -8.80 6.86
N LYS A 39 -7.77 -8.67 6.87
CA LYS A 39 -8.66 -9.36 5.94
C LYS A 39 -9.50 -8.31 5.22
N ALA A 40 -9.42 -8.29 3.89
CA ALA A 40 -10.24 -7.43 3.06
C ALA A 40 -11.46 -8.21 2.54
N GLU A 41 -12.64 -7.66 2.78
CA GLU A 41 -13.92 -8.23 2.35
C GLU A 41 -14.52 -7.42 1.21
N ILE A 42 -15.15 -8.12 0.27
CA ILE A 42 -15.73 -7.55 -0.95
C ILE A 42 -17.23 -7.88 -0.94
N ASN A 43 -18.05 -7.00 -1.53
CA ASN A 43 -19.52 -7.12 -1.58
C ASN A 43 -20.23 -6.97 -0.22
N ILE A 44 -19.56 -6.37 0.76
CA ILE A 44 -20.21 -5.84 1.96
C ILE A 44 -20.53 -4.36 1.75
N THR A 45 -21.40 -3.78 2.58
CA THR A 45 -21.60 -2.32 2.61
C THR A 45 -20.25 -1.66 2.91
N PRO A 46 -19.67 -0.91 1.96
CA PRO A 46 -18.30 -0.45 2.11
C PRO A 46 -18.25 0.68 3.16
N SER A 47 -17.35 0.54 4.14
CA SER A 47 -17.06 1.59 5.13
C SER A 47 -16.05 2.62 4.62
N MET A 48 -15.48 2.39 3.43
CA MET A 48 -14.53 3.24 2.73
C MET A 48 -15.07 3.56 1.33
N ARG A 49 -14.71 4.71 0.76
CA ARG A 49 -15.07 5.03 -0.64
C ARG A 49 -14.49 3.99 -1.60
N THR A 50 -15.22 3.76 -2.70
CA THR A 50 -14.85 2.76 -3.69
C THR A 50 -13.77 3.27 -4.63
N PHE A 51 -12.88 2.36 -5.06
CA PHE A 51 -11.95 2.58 -6.15
C PHE A 51 -12.50 1.95 -7.43
N SER A 52 -12.34 2.64 -8.55
CA SER A 52 -12.51 2.00 -9.87
C SER A 52 -11.27 1.16 -10.17
N LEU A 53 -11.45 -0.15 -10.38
CA LEU A 53 -10.36 -1.05 -10.76
C LEU A 53 -10.29 -1.14 -12.28
N ILE A 54 -9.19 -0.68 -12.87
CA ILE A 54 -9.05 -0.53 -14.33
C ILE A 54 -7.92 -1.41 -14.84
N SER A 55 -8.20 -2.25 -15.83
CA SER A 55 -7.17 -3.00 -16.56
C SER A 55 -6.71 -2.19 -17.76
N SER A 56 -5.41 -1.98 -17.90
CA SER A 56 -4.81 -1.27 -19.03
C SER A 56 -3.87 -2.18 -19.81
N LEU A 57 -4.13 -2.28 -21.12
CA LEU A 57 -3.19 -2.85 -22.10
C LEU A 57 -2.42 -1.74 -22.83
N ASP A 58 -2.60 -0.49 -22.41
CA ASP A 58 -1.88 0.65 -22.97
C ASP A 58 -0.38 0.52 -22.66
N PRO A 59 0.50 0.71 -23.66
CA PRO A 59 1.96 0.75 -23.45
C PRO A 59 2.42 1.92 -22.57
N ASP A 60 1.59 2.94 -22.36
CA ASP A 60 1.94 4.09 -21.53
C ASP A 60 1.32 3.98 -20.13
N PHE A 61 2.19 4.07 -19.14
CA PHE A 61 1.85 4.03 -17.72
C PHE A 61 0.68 4.96 -17.32
N GLN A 62 -0.28 4.42 -16.57
CA GLN A 62 -1.37 5.16 -15.94
C GLN A 62 -1.23 5.17 -14.41
N ALA A 63 -1.23 6.35 -13.81
CA ALA A 63 -1.10 6.50 -12.36
C ALA A 63 -2.40 6.15 -11.61
N SER A 64 -2.27 5.30 -10.58
CA SER A 64 -3.32 5.10 -9.58
C SER A 64 -3.48 6.36 -8.71
N VAL A 65 -4.67 6.59 -8.17
CA VAL A 65 -4.98 7.79 -7.38
C VAL A 65 -6.14 7.54 -6.42
N SER A 66 -6.05 8.10 -5.21
CA SER A 66 -7.04 7.99 -4.13
C SER A 66 -7.73 9.32 -3.82
N LEU A 67 -7.62 10.29 -4.73
CA LEU A 67 -8.21 11.62 -4.58
C LEU A 67 -9.73 11.49 -4.58
N SER A 68 -10.36 12.12 -3.60
CA SER A 68 -11.81 12.21 -3.46
C SER A 68 -12.49 12.56 -4.79
N GLY A 69 -13.28 11.64 -5.34
CA GLY A 69 -14.03 11.81 -6.60
C GLY A 69 -13.28 11.32 -7.85
N PHE A 70 -12.04 10.86 -7.70
CA PHE A 70 -11.19 10.38 -8.80
C PHE A 70 -10.58 9.01 -8.51
N GLU A 71 -11.03 8.30 -7.48
CA GLU A 71 -10.43 7.06 -6.97
C GLU A 71 -10.33 5.95 -8.04
N LYS A 72 -9.09 5.64 -8.45
CA LYS A 72 -8.77 4.66 -9.49
C LYS A 72 -7.50 3.88 -9.17
N ILE A 73 -7.49 2.59 -9.47
CA ILE A 73 -6.30 1.74 -9.39
C ILE A 73 -6.11 1.04 -10.74
N TYR A 74 -4.95 1.25 -11.36
CA TYR A 74 -4.63 0.76 -12.69
C TYR A 74 -3.76 -0.50 -12.65
N TYR A 75 -4.22 -1.57 -13.31
CA TYR A 75 -3.43 -2.74 -13.66
C TYR A 75 -2.77 -2.51 -15.01
N ASN A 76 -1.53 -2.00 -14.99
CA ASN A 76 -0.77 -1.53 -16.16
C ASN A 76 0.01 -2.64 -16.87
N TYR A 77 -0.66 -3.68 -17.36
CA TYR A 77 0.03 -4.79 -18.05
C TYR A 77 0.71 -4.37 -19.36
N GLY A 78 0.10 -3.46 -20.13
CA GLY A 78 0.67 -3.01 -21.40
C GLY A 78 2.04 -2.32 -21.24
N ASP A 79 2.14 -1.43 -20.26
CA ASP A 79 3.38 -0.76 -19.83
C ASP A 79 4.44 -1.78 -19.37
N SER A 80 4.10 -2.72 -18.49
CA SER A 80 5.04 -3.77 -18.07
C SER A 80 5.52 -4.63 -19.26
N TYR A 81 4.63 -4.95 -20.20
CA TYR A 81 4.99 -5.76 -21.37
C TYR A 81 5.88 -5.01 -22.37
N LYS A 82 5.67 -3.70 -22.55
CA LYS A 82 6.52 -2.84 -23.40
C LYS A 82 7.99 -2.89 -22.97
N ASP A 83 8.23 -2.80 -21.66
CA ASP A 83 9.59 -2.76 -21.12
C ASP A 83 10.23 -4.15 -21.03
N ILE A 84 9.47 -5.18 -20.66
CA ILE A 84 9.99 -6.52 -20.36
C ILE A 84 10.01 -7.42 -21.60
N GLN A 85 9.03 -7.32 -22.49
CA GLN A 85 8.86 -8.12 -23.72
C GLN A 85 8.82 -9.64 -23.51
N ASP A 86 8.53 -10.09 -22.28
CA ASP A 86 8.24 -11.47 -21.91
C ASP A 86 6.91 -11.50 -21.16
N GLU A 87 5.97 -12.31 -21.64
CA GLU A 87 4.59 -12.35 -21.14
C GLU A 87 4.52 -12.74 -19.66
N LEU A 88 5.27 -13.76 -19.24
CA LEU A 88 5.22 -14.26 -17.87
C LEU A 88 5.83 -13.25 -16.90
N GLN A 89 6.99 -12.68 -17.25
CA GLN A 89 7.65 -11.68 -16.42
C GLN A 89 6.86 -10.37 -16.36
N ALA A 90 6.28 -9.92 -17.47
CA ALA A 90 5.39 -8.75 -17.50
C ALA A 90 4.15 -8.96 -16.65
N LEU A 91 3.56 -10.16 -16.67
CA LEU A 91 2.43 -10.51 -15.83
C LEU A 91 2.80 -10.49 -14.34
N LEU A 92 3.98 -11.01 -13.99
CA LEU A 92 4.48 -10.99 -12.61
C LEU A 92 4.74 -9.56 -12.12
N ASP A 93 5.38 -8.73 -12.94
CA ASP A 93 5.63 -7.32 -12.66
C ASP A 93 4.31 -6.55 -12.44
N ALA A 94 3.39 -6.62 -13.42
CA ALA A 94 2.09 -5.95 -13.35
C ALA A 94 1.29 -6.40 -12.11
N ASN A 95 1.33 -7.69 -11.77
CA ASN A 95 0.67 -8.21 -10.56
C ASN A 95 1.28 -7.67 -9.27
N ASN A 96 2.61 -7.63 -9.16
CA ASN A 96 3.30 -7.14 -7.97
C ASN A 96 3.08 -5.64 -7.78
N ARG A 97 3.20 -4.89 -8.87
CA ARG A 97 2.96 -3.46 -8.91
C ARG A 97 1.51 -3.13 -8.55
N TYR A 98 0.54 -3.84 -9.11
CA TYR A 98 -0.88 -3.61 -8.83
C TYR A 98 -1.27 -3.92 -7.38
N LYS A 99 -0.70 -4.98 -6.78
CA LYS A 99 -0.89 -5.28 -5.36
C LYS A 99 -0.36 -4.16 -4.48
N TRP A 100 0.81 -3.62 -4.82
CA TRP A 100 1.41 -2.51 -4.09
C TRP A 100 0.57 -1.24 -4.24
N ASP A 101 0.26 -0.82 -5.48
CA ASP A 101 -0.59 0.35 -5.74
C ASP A 101 -1.93 0.24 -4.98
N SER A 102 -2.56 -0.94 -5.00
CA SER A 102 -3.81 -1.16 -4.26
C SER A 102 -3.68 -0.94 -2.76
N ALA A 103 -2.60 -1.44 -2.16
CA ALA A 103 -2.34 -1.27 -0.73
C ALA A 103 -1.93 0.17 -0.38
N HIS A 104 -1.22 0.83 -1.28
CA HIS A 104 -0.78 2.22 -1.14
C HIS A 104 -1.97 3.20 -1.19
N GLU A 105 -2.82 3.07 -2.21
CA GLU A 105 -4.01 3.92 -2.37
C GLU A 105 -5.04 3.72 -1.25
N MET A 106 -5.18 2.48 -0.76
CA MET A 106 -5.97 2.22 0.46
C MET A 106 -5.35 2.93 1.67
N GLY A 107 -4.02 2.91 1.77
CA GLY A 107 -3.30 3.57 2.84
C GLY A 107 -3.54 5.06 2.93
N HIS A 108 -3.68 5.75 1.81
CA HIS A 108 -4.09 7.16 1.83
C HIS A 108 -5.43 7.36 2.54
N LYS A 109 -6.40 6.45 2.37
CA LYS A 109 -7.68 6.52 3.09
C LYS A 109 -7.52 6.30 4.59
N VAL A 110 -6.61 5.43 5.01
CA VAL A 110 -6.30 5.22 6.43
C VAL A 110 -5.63 6.45 7.02
N LEU A 111 -4.59 6.97 6.35
CA LEU A 111 -3.83 8.12 6.82
C LEU A 111 -4.65 9.41 6.82
N ASP A 112 -5.59 9.59 5.89
CA ASP A 112 -6.46 10.77 5.85
C ASP A 112 -7.49 10.79 7.01
N GLU A 113 -7.87 9.62 7.54
CA GLU A 113 -8.91 9.46 8.57
C GLU A 113 -8.35 9.20 9.98
N TYR A 114 -7.10 8.71 10.09
CA TYR A 114 -6.43 8.49 11.38
C TYR A 114 -6.04 9.83 12.05
N GLY A 115 -5.63 9.84 13.34
CA GLY A 115 -5.35 11.04 14.14
C GLY A 115 -3.89 11.19 14.62
N GLU A 116 -3.53 12.45 14.92
CA GLU A 116 -2.20 13.02 15.27
C GLU A 116 -1.08 12.83 14.21
N GLY A 117 -0.78 13.90 13.47
CA GLY A 117 0.25 13.92 12.41
C GLY A 117 -0.26 13.47 11.03
N SER A 118 -1.41 12.80 10.99
CA SER A 118 -2.23 12.60 9.81
C SER A 118 -2.85 13.92 9.34
N SER A 119 -2.57 14.26 8.10
CA SER A 119 -3.31 15.24 7.34
C SER A 119 -3.36 14.74 5.90
N PRO A 120 -4.31 15.23 5.09
CA PRO A 120 -4.24 15.01 3.66
C PRO A 120 -2.83 15.35 3.17
N ASP A 121 -2.27 16.50 3.51
CA ASP A 121 -0.93 16.87 3.06
C ASP A 121 0.14 15.84 3.46
N TYR A 122 0.10 15.24 4.66
CA TYR A 122 1.03 14.21 5.10
C TYR A 122 0.90 12.92 4.27
N SER A 123 -0.34 12.49 4.03
CA SER A 123 -0.68 11.35 3.18
C SER A 123 -0.23 11.59 1.74
N TRP A 124 -0.64 12.71 1.13
CA TRP A 124 -0.39 13.12 -0.26
C TRP A 124 1.08 13.45 -0.56
N THR A 125 1.88 13.75 0.46
CA THR A 125 3.34 13.89 0.35
C THR A 125 4.09 12.60 0.63
N HIS A 126 3.38 11.46 0.73
CA HIS A 126 3.97 10.15 1.01
C HIS A 126 4.82 10.18 2.28
N LYS A 127 4.26 10.75 3.36
CA LYS A 127 4.95 11.01 4.63
C LYS A 127 6.17 11.91 4.47
N GLY A 128 6.01 12.98 3.68
CA GLY A 128 7.07 13.95 3.39
C GLY A 128 8.19 13.43 2.47
N THR A 129 8.00 12.30 1.79
CA THR A 129 9.00 11.78 0.83
C THR A 129 8.79 12.26 -0.60
N SER A 130 7.65 12.89 -0.89
CA SER A 130 7.35 13.55 -2.15
C SER A 130 6.73 14.93 -1.95
N THR A 131 6.63 15.68 -3.05
CA THR A 131 5.72 16.84 -3.14
C THR A 131 4.26 16.37 -3.29
N LEU A 132 3.30 17.28 -3.10
CA LEU A 132 1.87 17.04 -3.41
C LEU A 132 1.63 16.63 -4.87
N MET A 133 2.52 17.03 -5.79
CA MET A 133 2.50 16.60 -7.20
C MET A 133 3.16 15.24 -7.40
N GLN A 134 3.27 14.43 -6.35
CA GLN A 134 3.84 13.07 -6.31
C GLN A 134 5.32 12.96 -6.75
N LYS A 135 6.00 14.07 -7.05
CA LYS A 135 7.43 14.07 -7.35
C LYS A 135 8.22 13.72 -6.08
N THR A 136 9.00 12.65 -6.12
CA THR A 136 9.92 12.27 -5.04
C THR A 136 10.88 13.41 -4.73
N ILE A 137 11.05 13.72 -3.44
CA ILE A 137 12.04 14.71 -2.98
C ILE A 137 13.44 14.09 -3.14
N PRO A 138 14.40 14.81 -3.78
CA PRO A 138 15.76 14.30 -3.96
C PRO A 138 16.42 13.88 -2.65
N GLY A 139 17.14 12.75 -2.66
CA GLY A 139 17.79 12.20 -1.47
C GLY A 139 16.96 11.17 -0.71
N ASN A 140 15.65 11.06 -0.97
CA ASN A 140 14.83 9.97 -0.43
C ASN A 140 15.12 8.66 -1.17
N VAL A 141 15.90 7.80 -0.51
CA VAL A 141 16.26 6.48 -1.00
C VAL A 141 15.63 5.45 -0.08
N MET A 142 14.98 4.43 -0.67
CA MET A 142 14.44 3.32 0.11
C MET A 142 15.58 2.64 0.90
N PRO A 143 15.32 2.22 2.15
CA PRO A 143 16.35 1.61 2.98
C PRO A 143 16.99 0.42 2.28
N ALA A 144 18.29 0.23 2.46
CA ALA A 144 19.02 -0.85 1.79
C ALA A 144 18.65 -2.23 2.34
N GLN A 145 18.27 -2.31 3.62
CA GLN A 145 17.88 -3.54 4.32
C GLN A 145 16.65 -3.28 5.21
N GLY A 146 15.96 -4.35 5.61
CA GLY A 146 14.76 -4.26 6.45
C GLY A 146 13.52 -3.77 5.71
N GLU A 147 12.50 -3.37 6.46
CA GLU A 147 11.20 -2.95 5.96
C GLU A 147 11.27 -1.70 5.07
N ILE A 148 10.38 -1.63 4.09
CA ILE A 148 10.10 -0.42 3.31
C ILE A 148 8.66 -0.01 3.63
N ASP A 149 8.48 1.21 4.09
CA ASP A 149 7.15 1.75 4.37
C ASP A 149 6.33 1.81 3.08
N VAL A 150 5.18 1.13 3.06
CA VAL A 150 4.29 1.07 1.89
C VAL A 150 3.85 2.45 1.42
N MET A 151 3.79 3.44 2.32
CA MET A 151 3.32 4.80 2.05
C MET A 151 4.40 5.77 1.58
N LYS A 152 5.67 5.37 1.53
CA LYS A 152 6.77 6.26 1.15
C LYS A 152 7.14 6.12 -0.33
N TYR A 153 7.57 7.22 -0.93
CA TYR A 153 8.20 7.27 -2.25
C TYR A 153 9.71 7.35 -2.12
N GLY A 154 10.41 6.81 -3.10
CA GLY A 154 11.86 6.79 -3.10
C GLY A 154 12.39 6.09 -4.35
N LYS A 155 13.71 6.05 -4.48
CA LYS A 155 14.34 5.26 -5.55
C LYS A 155 14.02 3.78 -5.35
N TYR A 156 13.29 3.20 -6.31
CA TYR A 156 12.88 1.80 -6.28
C TYR A 156 14.07 0.85 -6.25
N ARG A 157 13.88 -0.29 -5.56
CA ARG A 157 14.85 -1.37 -5.46
C ARG A 157 14.26 -2.66 -6.05
N PRO A 158 15.07 -3.54 -6.64
CA PRO A 158 14.56 -4.78 -7.26
C PRO A 158 13.78 -5.68 -6.31
N ASP A 159 14.11 -5.65 -5.01
CA ASP A 159 13.51 -6.47 -3.96
C ASP A 159 12.32 -5.81 -3.25
N MET A 160 11.89 -4.62 -3.67
CA MET A 160 10.96 -3.78 -2.90
C MET A 160 9.65 -4.49 -2.55
N TYR A 161 9.05 -5.24 -3.48
CA TYR A 161 7.75 -5.90 -3.27
C TYR A 161 7.79 -6.94 -2.15
N THR A 162 8.96 -7.50 -1.86
CA THR A 162 9.14 -8.45 -0.76
C THR A 162 9.34 -7.78 0.59
N ARG A 163 9.60 -6.46 0.60
CA ARG A 163 9.99 -5.68 1.79
C ARG A 163 9.02 -4.57 2.15
N LEU A 164 8.16 -4.17 1.21
CA LEU A 164 7.07 -3.23 1.45
C LEU A 164 6.16 -3.75 2.55
N VAL A 165 5.78 -2.89 3.48
CA VAL A 165 4.86 -3.17 4.59
C VAL A 165 4.36 -1.84 5.17
N ALA A 166 3.12 -1.78 5.64
CA ALA A 166 2.61 -0.63 6.36
C ALA A 166 3.41 -0.40 7.65
N ALA A 167 3.65 0.87 8.00
CA ALA A 167 4.36 1.20 9.24
C ALA A 167 3.54 0.78 10.47
N ASP A 168 4.20 0.55 11.61
CA ASP A 168 3.54 0.16 12.86
C ASP A 168 2.40 1.13 13.22
N GLU A 169 2.65 2.43 13.10
CA GLU A 169 1.70 3.50 13.43
C GLU A 169 0.50 3.52 12.47
N ASP A 170 0.71 3.21 11.18
CA ASP A 170 -0.39 3.18 10.21
C ASP A 170 -1.32 1.99 10.49
N VAL A 171 -0.75 0.84 10.86
CA VAL A 171 -1.55 -0.35 11.21
C VAL A 171 -2.30 -0.13 12.52
N GLN A 172 -1.71 0.57 13.49
CA GLN A 172 -2.43 1.03 14.68
C GLN A 172 -3.58 1.97 14.31
N GLY A 173 -3.39 2.86 13.33
CA GLY A 173 -4.46 3.71 12.80
C GLY A 173 -5.58 2.92 12.12
N LEU A 174 -5.25 1.89 11.34
CA LEU A 174 -6.23 0.97 10.77
C LEU A 174 -7.05 0.25 11.86
N ILE A 175 -6.39 -0.21 12.92
CA ILE A 175 -7.04 -0.82 14.09
C ILE A 175 -8.00 0.18 14.74
N TRP A 176 -7.56 1.42 14.95
CA TRP A 176 -8.40 2.48 15.52
C TRP A 176 -9.64 2.77 14.65
N LEU A 177 -9.45 2.89 13.33
CA LEU A 177 -10.55 3.11 12.37
C LEU A 177 -11.55 1.96 12.32
N SER A 178 -11.10 0.73 12.58
CA SER A 178 -12.01 -0.43 12.70
C SER A 178 -12.90 -0.37 13.96
N ARG A 179 -12.74 0.66 14.81
CA ARG A 179 -13.55 0.94 16.00
C ARG A 179 -13.62 -0.27 16.95
N ILE A 180 -12.48 -0.97 17.11
CA ILE A 180 -12.40 -2.11 18.04
C ILE A 180 -12.79 -1.63 19.43
N LYS A 181 -13.90 -2.16 19.93
CA LYS A 181 -14.19 -2.21 21.36
C LYS A 181 -13.61 -3.52 21.87
N PHE A 182 -12.70 -3.43 22.83
CA PHE A 182 -12.39 -4.58 23.66
C PHE A 182 -13.54 -4.69 24.67
N ASP A 183 -14.25 -5.81 24.64
CA ASP A 183 -15.14 -6.18 25.74
C ASP A 183 -14.24 -6.69 26.86
N ASP A 184 -14.07 -5.87 27.91
CA ASP A 184 -13.50 -6.26 29.19
C ASP A 184 -14.57 -6.91 30.08
#